data_AF-A0AAJ1V323-F1
#
_entry.id   AF-A0AAJ1V323-F1
#
_cell.length_a   1.000
_cell.length_b   1.000
_cell.length_c   1.000
_cell.angle_alpha   90.00
_cell.angle_beta   90.00
_cell.angle_gamma   90.00
#
_symmetry.space_group_name_H-M   'P 1'
#
loop_
_entity.id
_entity.type
_entity.pdbx_description
1 polymer ?
#
loop_
_entity_poly.entity_id
_entity_poly.type
_entity_poly.pdbx_seq_one_letter_code
_entity_poly.pdbx_strand_id
1 'polypeptide(L)'
;MEIITITPVSQQWLTAKDVEKLIGRKRSSTNTFLNSFKSFVEDRPNFFKGVKPIAKHDGSTALYNYWAINCYLENKDLLDARSRSISFKEYIQEKRELGLL
;
A
#
# COMPACT_ATOMS: atom_id res chain seq x y z
N MET A 1 -25.34 19.52 1.63
CA MET A 1 -23.90 19.74 1.38
C MET A 1 -23.13 18.77 2.26
N GLU A 2 -22.63 17.67 1.70
CA GLU A 2 -21.72 16.79 2.43
C GLU A 2 -20.36 17.47 2.50
N ILE A 3 -19.95 17.85 3.71
CA ILE A 3 -18.64 18.42 3.97
C ILE A 3 -17.66 17.25 3.83
N ILE A 4 -16.95 17.17 2.71
CA ILE A 4 -15.89 16.19 2.52
C ILE A 4 -14.74 16.61 3.44
N THR A 5 -14.68 16.02 4.62
CA THR A 5 -13.56 16.19 5.55
C THR A 5 -12.34 15.50 4.95
N ILE A 6 -11.48 16.27 4.28
CA ILE A 6 -10.21 15.79 3.76
C ILE A 6 -9.24 15.69 4.95
N THR A 7 -9.24 14.55 5.64
CA THR A 7 -8.23 14.30 6.68
C THR A 7 -6.93 13.84 6.00
N PRO A 8 -5.80 14.54 6.17
CA PRO A 8 -4.54 14.10 5.60
C PRO A 8 -4.11 12.81 6.28
N VAL A 9 -4.09 11.70 5.53
CA VAL A 9 -3.41 10.47 5.94
C VAL A 9 -1.92 10.79 5.95
N SER A 10 -1.27 10.68 7.11
CA SER A 10 0.17 10.90 7.20
C SER A 10 0.88 9.90 6.28
N GLN A 11 1.54 10.41 5.24
CA GLN A 11 2.19 9.58 4.23
C GLN A 11 3.53 9.09 4.77
N GLN A 12 3.51 7.91 5.37
CA GLN A 12 4.72 7.21 5.76
C GLN A 12 5.30 6.46 4.56
N TRP A 13 6.56 6.77 4.24
CA TRP A 13 7.29 6.19 3.13
C TRP A 13 8.28 5.14 3.61
N LEU A 14 8.26 3.98 2.96
CA LEU A 14 9.13 2.86 3.23
C LEU A 14 10.15 2.69 2.11
N THR A 15 11.41 2.42 2.47
CA THR A 15 12.38 1.89 1.52
C THR A 15 12.15 0.40 1.32
N ALA A 16 12.76 -0.21 0.28
CA ALA A 16 12.71 -1.66 0.10
C ALA A 16 13.23 -2.44 1.33
N LYS A 17 14.21 -1.87 2.06
CA LYS A 17 14.75 -2.47 3.30
C LYS A 17 13.77 -2.40 4.45
N ASP A 18 12.95 -1.35 4.52
CA ASP A 18 11.90 -1.25 5.53
C ASP A 18 10.76 -2.21 5.23
N VAL A 19 10.42 -2.38 3.94
CA VAL A 19 9.46 -3.41 3.51
C VAL A 19 9.97 -4.82 3.85
N GLU A 20 11.26 -5.10 3.66
CA GLU A 20 11.87 -6.38 4.05
C GLU A 20 11.66 -6.67 5.55
N LYS A 21 11.89 -5.66 6.40
CA LYS A 21 11.64 -5.77 7.84
C LYS A 21 10.16 -5.97 8.15
N LEU A 22 9.28 -5.24 7.47
CA LEU A 22 7.83 -5.30 7.65
C LEU A 22 7.27 -6.69 7.33
N ILE A 23 7.67 -7.29 6.21
CA ILE A 23 7.17 -8.60 5.80
C ILE A 23 7.85 -9.75 6.57
N GLY A 24 8.97 -9.50 7.25
CA GLY A 24 9.73 -10.49 8.01
C GLY A 24 10.33 -11.62 7.14
N ARG A 25 10.61 -11.35 5.86
CA ARG A 25 11.11 -12.35 4.89
C ARG A 25 12.51 -11.99 4.40
N LYS A 26 13.19 -12.99 3.84
CA LYS A 26 14.48 -12.80 3.16
C LYS A 26 14.34 -11.82 2.00
N ARG A 27 15.37 -11.01 1.76
CA ARG A 27 15.47 -10.04 0.65
C ARG A 27 14.98 -10.52 -0.73
N SER A 28 15.25 -11.77 -1.11
CA SER A 28 14.78 -12.33 -2.39
C SER A 28 13.25 -12.40 -2.46
N SER A 29 12.59 -12.80 -1.37
CA SER A 29 11.13 -12.82 -1.27
C SER A 29 10.54 -11.41 -1.23
N THR A 30 11.24 -10.45 -0.63
CA THR A 30 10.85 -9.02 -0.65
C THR A 30 10.82 -8.48 -2.06
N ASN A 31 11.85 -8.77 -2.88
CA ASN A 31 11.88 -8.30 -4.27
C ASN A 31 10.72 -8.86 -5.09
N THR A 32 10.42 -10.16 -4.95
CA THR A 32 9.27 -10.77 -5.62
C THR A 32 7.95 -10.13 -5.18
N PHE A 33 7.79 -9.87 -3.88
CA PHE A 33 6.64 -9.17 -3.33
C PHE A 33 6.51 -7.75 -3.89
N LEU A 34 7.59 -6.97 -3.89
CA LEU A 34 7.61 -5.60 -4.42
C LEU A 34 7.30 -5.54 -5.92
N ASN A 35 7.77 -6.53 -6.69
CA ASN A 35 7.43 -6.63 -8.11
C ASN A 35 5.94 -6.95 -8.30
N SER A 36 5.39 -7.88 -7.51
CA SER A 36 3.96 -8.21 -7.55
C SER A 36 3.10 -7.00 -7.18
N PHE A 37 3.51 -6.25 -6.15
CA PHE A 37 2.87 -5.00 -5.75
C PHE A 37 2.90 -3.94 -6.86
N LYS A 38 4.05 -3.76 -7.53
CA LYS A 38 4.17 -2.84 -8.68
C LYS A 38 3.22 -3.24 -9.80
N SER A 39 3.22 -4.51 -10.21
CA SER A 39 2.30 -5.02 -11.23
C SER A 39 0.84 -4.81 -10.84
N PHE A 40 0.48 -5.00 -9.57
CA PHE A 40 -0.88 -4.74 -9.08
C PHE A 40 -1.26 -3.26 -9.20
N VAL A 41 -0.37 -2.35 -8.80
CA VAL A 41 -0.60 -0.90 -8.90
C VAL A 41 -0.76 -0.46 -10.36
N GLU A 42 0.04 -1.04 -11.27
CA GLU A 42 -0.03 -0.77 -12.71
C GLU A 42 -1.32 -1.32 -13.34
N ASP A 43 -1.76 -2.52 -12.95
CA ASP A 43 -3.03 -3.12 -13.38
C ASP A 43 -4.25 -2.35 -12.84
N ARG A 44 -4.14 -1.75 -11.64
CA ARG A 44 -5.24 -1.08 -10.92
C ARG A 44 -4.83 0.30 -10.42
N PRO A 45 -4.65 1.29 -11.31
CA PRO A 45 -4.14 2.61 -10.94
C PRO A 45 -5.06 3.37 -9.97
N ASN A 46 -6.35 3.03 -9.93
CA ASN A 46 -7.35 3.67 -9.07
C ASN A 46 -7.60 2.94 -7.75
N PHE A 47 -6.97 1.78 -7.49
CA PHE A 47 -7.23 1.03 -6.26
C PHE A 47 -6.82 1.84 -5.01
N PHE A 48 -5.65 2.45 -5.05
CA PHE A 48 -5.12 3.30 -3.97
C PHE A 48 -5.50 4.78 -4.11
N LYS A 49 -6.65 5.09 -4.71
CA LYS A 49 -7.07 6.49 -4.94
C LYS A 49 -7.08 7.27 -3.62
N GLY A 50 -6.41 8.43 -3.62
CA GLY A 50 -6.25 9.28 -2.43
C GLY A 50 -4.87 9.16 -1.76
N VAL A 51 -4.08 8.14 -2.10
CA VAL A 51 -2.66 8.05 -1.74
C VAL A 51 -1.81 7.74 -2.96
N LYS A 52 -0.53 8.12 -2.93
CA LYS A 52 0.43 7.74 -3.94
C LYS A 52 1.12 6.44 -3.48
N PRO A 53 0.88 5.28 -4.11
CA PRO A 53 1.40 4.00 -3.60
C PRO A 53 2.91 3.86 -3.78
N ILE A 54 3.47 4.45 -4.84
CA ILE A 54 4.91 4.39 -5.17
C ILE A 54 5.39 5.79 -5.53
N ALA A 55 6.51 6.21 -4.92
CA ALA A 55 7.23 7.42 -5.26
C ALA A 55 8.67 7.08 -5.69
N LYS A 56 9.27 7.97 -6.48
CA LYS A 56 10.69 7.90 -6.82
C LYS A 56 11.44 8.87 -5.91
N HIS A 57 12.55 8.42 -5.34
CA HIS A 57 13.51 9.19 -4.58
C HIS A 57 14.86 9.12 -5.29
N ASP A 58 15.41 10.29 -5.63
CA ASP A 58 16.70 10.49 -6.29
C ASP A 58 17.05 9.45 -7.37
N GLY A 59 16.38 9.57 -8.52
CA GLY A 59 16.72 8.90 -9.79
C GLY A 59 16.42 7.40 -9.87
N SER A 60 16.64 6.64 -8.81
CA SER A 60 16.64 5.16 -8.86
C SER A 60 15.98 4.48 -7.66
N THR A 61 15.80 5.17 -6.53
CA THR A 61 15.27 4.53 -5.31
C THR A 61 13.75 4.66 -5.28
N ALA A 62 13.04 3.53 -5.29
CA ALA A 62 11.60 3.53 -5.09
C ALA A 62 11.26 3.61 -3.59
N LEU A 63 10.37 4.54 -3.24
CA LEU A 63 9.70 4.61 -1.95
C LEU A 63 8.28 4.06 -2.09
N TYR A 64 7.85 3.31 -1.08
CA TYR A 64 6.55 2.66 -1.05
C TYR A 64 5.72 3.25 0.07
N ASN A 65 4.45 3.55 -0.19
CA ASN A 65 3.57 4.05 0.85
C ASN A 65 3.24 2.92 1.84
N TYR A 66 3.45 3.16 3.14
CA TYR A 66 3.25 2.18 4.21
C TYR A 66 1.85 1.56 4.15
N TRP A 67 0.81 2.38 4.05
CA TRP A 67 -0.57 1.90 4.05
C TRP A 67 -0.92 1.09 2.81
N ALA A 68 -0.41 1.50 1.65
CA ALA A 68 -0.62 0.75 0.41
C ALA A 68 0.08 -0.63 0.46
N ILE A 69 1.30 -0.68 0.97
CA ILE A 69 2.05 -1.92 1.19
C ILE A 69 1.33 -2.82 2.20
N ASN A 70 0.90 -2.27 3.33
CA ASN A 70 0.26 -3.06 4.38
C ASN A 70 -1.09 -3.63 3.91
N CYS A 71 -1.89 -2.82 3.21
CA CYS A 71 -3.14 -3.28 2.60
C CYS A 71 -2.89 -4.44 1.61
N TYR A 72 -1.89 -4.30 0.74
CA TYR A 72 -1.55 -5.35 -0.22
C TYR A 72 -0.98 -6.60 0.46
N LEU A 73 -0.18 -6.44 1.51
CA LEU A 73 0.38 -7.55 2.28
C LEU A 73 -0.71 -8.35 2.99
N GLU A 74 -1.59 -7.68 3.74
CA GLU A 74 -2.65 -8.31 4.53
C GLU A 74 -3.71 -8.99 3.63
N ASN A 75 -3.89 -8.51 2.40
CA ASN A 75 -4.94 -8.99 1.49
C ASN A 75 -4.40 -9.65 0.21
N LYS A 76 -3.12 -10.02 0.18
CA LYS A 76 -2.42 -10.42 -1.04
C LYS A 76 -3.15 -11.52 -1.81
N ASP A 77 -3.52 -12.60 -1.14
CA ASP A 77 -4.13 -13.76 -1.79
C ASP A 77 -5.48 -13.43 -2.43
N LEU A 78 -6.28 -12.59 -1.77
CA LEU A 78 -7.57 -12.12 -2.30
C LEU A 78 -7.40 -11.13 -3.45
N LEU A 79 -6.44 -10.21 -3.33
CA LEU A 79 -6.15 -9.19 -4.34
C LEU A 79 -5.55 -9.78 -5.62
N ASP A 80 -4.68 -10.78 -5.47
CA ASP A 80 -4.10 -11.55 -6.57
C ASP A 80 -5.17 -12.43 -7.25
N ALA A 81 -6.12 -12.98 -6.49
CA ALA A 81 -7.31 -13.66 -7.01
C ALA A 81 -8.33 -12.71 -7.67
N ARG A 82 -8.02 -11.41 -7.79
CA ARG A 82 -8.88 -10.35 -8.37
C ARG A 82 -10.21 -10.18 -7.63
N SER A 83 -10.25 -10.49 -6.33
CA SER A 83 -11.43 -10.24 -5.52
C SER A 83 -11.76 -8.74 -5.49
N ARG A 84 -13.05 -8.42 -5.60
CA ARG A 84 -13.59 -7.06 -5.48
C ARG A 84 -14.03 -6.70 -4.07
N SER A 85 -13.91 -7.63 -3.13
CA SER A 85 -14.37 -7.46 -1.75
C SER A 85 -13.46 -6.58 -0.90
N ILE A 86 -12.27 -6.21 -1.41
CA ILE A 86 -11.31 -5.37 -0.68
C ILE A 86 -11.33 -3.96 -1.29
N SER A 87 -11.65 -2.97 -0.45
CA SER A 87 -11.57 -1.55 -0.80
C SER A 87 -10.49 -0.89 0.04
N PHE A 88 -9.57 -0.17 -0.61
CA PHE A 88 -8.54 0.58 0.11
C PHE A 88 -9.15 1.67 1.02
N LYS A 89 -10.30 2.26 0.63
CA LYS A 89 -10.98 3.26 1.45
C LYS A 89 -11.49 2.65 2.76
N GLU A 90 -12.13 1.48 2.68
CA GLU A 90 -12.65 0.78 3.85
C GLU A 90 -11.52 0.30 4.74
N TYR A 91 -10.43 -0.20 4.14
CA TYR A 91 -9.20 -0.54 4.86
C TYR A 91 -8.66 0.62 5.70
N ILE A 92 -8.52 1.80 5.09
CA ILE A 92 -8.02 2.99 5.80
C ILE A 92 -8.98 3.43 6.92
N GLN A 93 -10.29 3.34 6.67
CA GLN A 93 -11.31 3.68 7.67
C GLN A 93 -11.22 2.72 8.88
N GLU A 94 -11.12 1.42 8.64
CA GLU A 94 -10.96 0.41 9.69
C GLU A 94 -9.71 0.68 10.54
N LYS A 95 -8.55 0.96 9.91
CA LYS A 95 -7.31 1.26 10.66
C LYS A 95 -7.43 2.52 11.52
N ARG A 96 -8.19 3.52 11.06
CA ARG A 96 -8.50 4.73 11.86
C ARG A 96 -9.38 4.41 13.06
N GLU A 97 -10.41 3.60 12.87
CA GLU A 97 -11.32 3.18 13.96
C GLU A 97 -10.59 2.37 15.03
N LEU A 98 -9.58 1.58 14.63
CA LEU A 98 -8.68 0.86 15.53
C LEU A 98 -7.61 1.75 16.19
N GLY A 99 -7.55 3.05 15.87
CA GLY A 99 -6.54 3.98 16.40
C GLY A 99 -5.12 3.71 15.89
N LEU A 100 -4.99 2.99 14.78
CA LEU A 100 -3.70 2.70 14.13
C LEU A 100 -3.28 3.79 13.12
N LEU A 101 -4.22 4.64 12.72
CA LEU A 101 -4.04 5.79 11.83
C LEU A 101 -4.70 7.05 12.41
#